data_AF-A0A7J7G098-F1
#
_entry.id   AF-A0A7J7G098-F1
#
_cell.length_a   1.000
_cell.length_b   1.000
_cell.length_c   1.000
_cell.angle_alpha   90.00
_cell.angle_beta   90.00
_cell.angle_gamma   90.00
#
_symmetry.space_group_name_H-M   'P 1'
#
loop_
_entity.id
_entity.type
_entity.pdbx_description
1 polymer ?
#
loop_
_entity_poly.entity_id
_entity_poly.type
_entity_poly.pdbx_seq_one_letter_code
_entity_poly.pdbx_strand_id
1 'polypeptide(L)'
;MESIIDWILQYDPPDEPKEYIHRVGRTARGEGAKGNALLFLIPEEMQFLHYLKKAKVPVKEYEYDLKKLANVQSHLEKLVANNYYLNKSAKDAYRSYILAYNSHSMKDIFNVHRLDMQAVAASFCFTSPPKINLNIDSSASKFRKKPRKVEGSRHGFSESNPYGRQKGGDDTRQFVRY
;
A
#
# COMPACT_ATOMS: atom_id res chain seq x y z
N MET A 1 13.47 31.67 8.54
CA MET A 1 12.03 31.66 8.84
C MET A 1 11.68 30.21 9.14
N GLU A 2 11.57 29.84 10.43
CA GLU A 2 11.14 28.49 10.81
C GLU A 2 9.66 28.34 10.43
N SER A 3 9.35 27.37 9.58
CA SER A 3 7.97 27.04 9.23
C SER A 3 7.38 26.19 10.34
N ILE A 4 6.57 26.83 11.19
CA ILE A 4 5.76 26.15 12.19
C ILE A 4 4.59 25.50 11.44
N ILE A 5 4.64 24.19 11.24
CA ILE A 5 3.55 23.44 10.62
C ILE A 5 2.59 23.05 11.75
N ASP A 6 1.35 23.56 11.75
CA ASP A 6 0.37 23.28 12.80
C ASP A 6 -0.34 21.92 12.61
N TRP A 7 -0.54 21.52 11.35
CA TRP A 7 -1.31 20.34 10.97
C TRP A 7 -0.63 19.51 9.90
N ILE A 8 -0.64 18.20 10.10
CA ILE A 8 -0.30 17.19 9.10
C ILE A 8 -1.58 16.43 8.75
N LEU A 9 -2.06 16.61 7.52
CA LEU A 9 -3.20 15.87 6.98
C LEU A 9 -2.70 14.78 6.02
N GLN A 10 -3.04 13.53 6.31
CA GLN A 10 -2.68 12.37 5.50
C GLN A 10 -3.95 11.74 4.97
N TYR A 11 -4.24 11.95 3.68
CA TYR A 11 -5.45 11.41 3.02
C TYR A 11 -5.39 9.90 2.78
N ASP A 12 -4.19 9.35 2.69
CA ASP A 12 -3.93 7.92 2.58
C ASP A 12 -2.84 7.52 3.59
N PRO A 13 -2.90 6.30 4.15
CA PRO A 13 -1.83 5.76 4.98
C PRO A 13 -0.57 5.49 4.14
N PRO A 14 0.63 5.68 4.72
CA PRO A 14 1.87 5.30 4.03
C PRO A 14 2.07 3.78 4.00
N ASP A 15 2.99 3.32 3.16
CA ASP A 15 3.30 1.90 2.99
C ASP A 15 3.94 1.27 4.24
N GLU A 16 4.50 2.08 5.16
CA GLU A 16 5.06 1.60 6.41
C GLU A 16 4.75 2.53 7.61
N PRO A 17 4.56 1.98 8.82
CA PRO A 17 4.37 2.76 10.06
C PRO A 17 5.49 3.76 10.35
N LYS A 18 6.73 3.42 9.99
CA LYS A 18 7.90 4.28 10.20
C LYS A 18 7.77 5.58 9.43
N GLU A 19 7.23 5.51 8.22
CA GLU A 19 7.02 6.68 7.38
C GLU A 19 5.93 7.59 7.96
N TYR A 20 4.86 7.02 8.52
CA TYR A 20 3.84 7.78 9.26
C TYR A 20 4.49 8.59 10.39
N ILE A 21 5.34 7.96 11.21
CA ILE A 21 6.05 8.62 12.32
C ILE A 21 6.93 9.77 11.80
N HIS A 22 7.65 9.57 10.70
CA HIS A 22 8.48 10.61 10.10
C HIS A 22 7.67 11.81 9.55
N ARG A 23 6.46 11.55 9.02
CA ARG A 23 5.53 12.56 8.51
C ARG A 23 4.95 13.39 9.64
N VAL A 24 4.48 12.77 10.72
CA VAL A 24 3.95 13.53 11.87
C VAL A 24 5.06 14.26 12.64
N GLY A 25 6.30 13.77 12.62
CA GLY A 25 7.47 14.50 13.15
C GLY A 25 7.87 15.75 12.33
N ARG A 26 7.12 16.11 11.28
CA ARG A 26 7.27 17.40 10.58
C ARG A 26 6.59 18.54 11.33
N THR A 27 5.59 18.26 12.16
CA THR A 27 4.98 19.24 13.08
C THR A 27 5.63 19.18 14.47
N ALA A 28 5.22 20.06 15.40
CA ALA A 28 5.67 20.11 16.79
C ALA A 28 7.21 20.14 16.95
N ARG A 29 7.90 20.92 16.10
CA ARG A 29 9.36 21.06 16.15
C ARG A 29 9.76 22.15 17.14
N GLY A 30 10.66 21.83 18.06
CA GLY A 30 11.16 22.74 19.09
C GLY A 30 10.56 22.47 20.47
N GLU A 31 11.27 22.92 21.50
CA GLU A 31 10.84 22.73 22.90
C GLU A 31 9.54 23.50 23.16
N GLY A 32 8.52 22.79 23.68
CA GLY A 32 7.19 23.37 23.95
C GLY A 32 6.28 23.53 22.73
N ALA A 33 6.72 23.17 21.53
CA ALA A 33 5.89 23.24 20.32
C ALA A 33 4.78 22.18 20.33
N LYS A 34 3.59 22.54 19.85
CA LYS A 34 2.45 21.63 19.69
C LYS A 34 2.14 21.47 18.21
N GLY A 35 1.58 20.32 17.86
CA GLY A 35 1.29 19.95 16.49
C GLY A 35 0.18 18.93 16.42
N ASN A 36 -0.61 18.98 15.37
CA ASN A 36 -1.73 18.07 15.16
C ASN A 36 -1.48 17.21 13.91
N ALA A 37 -1.97 15.97 13.94
CA ALA A 37 -1.94 15.09 12.79
C ALA A 37 -3.28 14.36 12.65
N LEU A 38 -3.80 14.31 11.43
CA LEU A 38 -5.01 13.58 11.06
C LEU A 38 -4.68 12.60 9.93
N LEU A 39 -5.08 11.35 10.11
CA LEU A 39 -4.97 10.30 9.10
C LEU A 39 -6.38 9.87 8.72
N PHE A 40 -6.69 9.97 7.44
CA PHE A 40 -7.89 9.40 6.86
C PHE A 40 -7.62 7.94 6.50
N LEU A 41 -8.60 7.08 6.76
CA LEU A 41 -8.55 5.66 6.42
C LEU A 41 -9.90 5.28 5.81
N ILE A 42 -9.86 4.52 4.72
CA ILE A 42 -11.04 3.80 4.23
C ILE A 42 -11.21 2.48 5.00
N PRO A 43 -12.40 1.85 4.98
CA PRO A 43 -12.67 0.62 5.71
C PRO A 43 -11.64 -0.51 5.44
N GLU A 44 -11.14 -0.60 4.21
CA GLU A 44 -10.17 -1.59 3.76
C GLU A 44 -8.80 -1.42 4.42
N GLU A 45 -8.47 -0.20 4.87
CA GLU A 45 -7.15 0.17 5.41
C GLU A 45 -7.09 0.12 6.93
N MET A 46 -8.20 -0.15 7.61
CA MET A 46 -8.30 -0.11 9.08
C MET A 46 -7.27 -1.01 9.78
N GLN A 47 -6.80 -2.06 9.13
CA GLN A 47 -5.75 -2.94 9.65
C GLN A 47 -4.41 -2.20 9.88
N PHE A 48 -4.17 -1.09 9.18
CA PHE A 48 -3.00 -0.23 9.40
C PHE A 48 -2.89 0.27 10.84
N LEU A 49 -4.01 0.49 11.52
CA LEU A 49 -4.04 0.91 12.94
C LEU A 49 -3.38 -0.13 13.87
N HIS A 50 -3.43 -1.42 13.53
CA HIS A 50 -2.75 -2.46 14.30
C HIS A 50 -1.23 -2.31 14.23
N TYR A 51 -0.71 -1.93 13.06
CA TYR A 51 0.71 -1.69 12.87
C TYR A 51 1.19 -0.44 13.61
N LEU A 52 0.39 0.64 13.60
CA LEU A 52 0.66 1.82 14.43
C LEU A 52 0.67 1.48 15.93
N LYS A 53 -0.30 0.68 16.40
CA LYS A 53 -0.36 0.22 17.78
C LYS A 53 0.87 -0.60 18.17
N LYS A 54 1.32 -1.51 17.30
CA LYS A 54 2.56 -2.28 17.49
C LYS A 54 3.80 -1.39 17.54
N ALA A 55 3.84 -0.34 16.73
CA ALA A 55 4.89 0.67 16.74
C ALA A 55 4.79 1.64 17.95
N LYS A 56 3.87 1.40 18.89
CA LYS A 56 3.61 2.22 20.08
C LYS A 56 3.20 3.66 19.75
N VAL A 57 2.55 3.85 18.61
CA VAL A 57 1.97 5.14 18.20
C VAL A 57 0.51 5.18 18.68
N PRO A 58 0.18 5.99 19.70
CA PRO A 58 -1.19 6.15 20.14
C PRO A 58 -1.99 6.91 19.08
N VAL A 59 -3.13 6.36 18.68
CA VAL A 59 -4.07 6.96 17.75
C VAL A 59 -5.44 7.01 18.40
N LYS A 60 -6.16 8.11 18.19
CA LYS A 60 -7.52 8.31 18.69
C LYS A 60 -8.43 8.54 17.50
N GLU A 61 -9.54 7.82 17.47
CA GLU A 61 -10.60 8.04 16.48
C GLU A 61 -11.24 9.42 16.71
N TYR A 62 -11.46 10.13 15.61
CA TYR A 62 -12.09 11.44 15.61
C TYR A 62 -13.48 11.32 14.99
N GLU A 63 -14.51 11.43 15.82
CA GLU A 63 -15.90 11.48 15.37
C GLU A 63 -16.25 12.92 14.97
N TYR A 64 -16.90 13.07 13.82
CA TYR A 64 -17.40 14.36 13.35
C TYR A 64 -18.85 14.26 12.90
N ASP A 65 -19.59 15.35 13.07
CA ASP A 65 -20.99 15.42 12.69
C ASP A 65 -21.15 15.62 11.18
N LEU A 66 -21.55 14.54 10.49
CA LEU A 66 -21.82 14.54 9.05
C LEU A 66 -22.88 15.58 8.64
N LYS A 67 -23.78 15.99 9.54
CA LYS A 67 -24.81 17.00 9.23
C LYS A 67 -24.23 18.38 8.98
N LYS A 68 -23.01 18.65 9.47
CA LYS A 68 -22.30 19.92 9.25
C LYS A 68 -21.52 19.92 7.94
N LEU A 69 -21.45 18.79 7.23
CA LEU A 69 -20.71 18.67 6.00
C LEU A 69 -21.52 19.26 4.83
N ALA A 70 -20.96 20.26 4.16
CA ALA A 70 -21.56 20.79 2.94
C ALA A 70 -21.49 19.73 1.83
N ASN A 71 -22.63 19.43 1.20
CA ASN A 71 -22.66 18.52 0.06
C ASN A 71 -22.15 19.24 -1.20
N VAL A 72 -20.85 19.12 -1.46
CA VAL A 72 -20.18 19.72 -2.64
C VAL A 72 -19.97 18.73 -3.78
N GLN A 73 -20.25 17.44 -3.57
CA GLN A 73 -19.93 16.36 -4.51
C GLN A 73 -20.49 16.62 -5.91
N SER A 74 -21.79 16.87 -6.01
CA SER A 74 -22.46 17.09 -7.31
C SER A 74 -21.95 18.32 -8.06
N HIS A 75 -21.43 19.33 -7.34
CA HIS A 75 -20.87 20.53 -7.95
C HIS A 75 -19.48 20.24 -8.53
N LEU A 76 -18.64 19.52 -7.79
CA LEU A 76 -17.30 19.11 -8.21
C LEU A 76 -17.36 18.15 -9.41
N GLU A 77 -18.25 17.15 -9.38
CA GLU A 77 -18.49 16.23 -10.50
C GLU A 77 -18.86 16.99 -11.78
N LYS A 78 -19.79 17.95 -11.70
CA LYS A 78 -20.16 18.79 -12.85
C LYS A 78 -18.98 19.62 -13.35
N LEU A 79 -18.19 20.20 -12.46
CA LEU A 79 -17.04 21.02 -12.81
C LEU A 79 -15.96 20.21 -13.54
N VAL A 80 -15.66 19.00 -13.05
CA VAL A 80 -14.71 18.08 -13.69
C VAL A 80 -15.25 17.48 -14.98
N ALA A 81 -16.55 17.20 -15.07
CA ALA A 81 -17.18 16.68 -16.28
C ALA A 81 -17.21 17.72 -17.43
N ASN A 82 -17.48 18.98 -17.11
CA ASN A 82 -17.66 20.04 -18.11
C ASN A 82 -16.33 20.60 -18.65
N ASN A 83 -15.24 20.45 -17.91
CA ASN A 83 -13.93 20.95 -18.31
C ASN A 83 -13.04 19.81 -18.83
N TYR A 84 -12.69 19.85 -20.12
CA TYR A 84 -11.86 18.84 -20.76
C TYR A 84 -10.51 18.60 -20.06
N TYR A 85 -9.81 19.67 -19.67
CA TYR A 85 -8.49 19.56 -19.04
C TYR A 85 -8.60 18.98 -17.63
N LEU A 86 -9.61 19.38 -16.86
CA LEU A 86 -9.86 18.81 -15.54
C LEU A 86 -10.28 17.35 -15.63
N ASN A 87 -11.16 17.00 -16.57
CA ASN A 87 -11.56 15.61 -16.80
C ASN A 87 -10.36 14.72 -17.14
N LYS A 88 -9.49 15.19 -18.03
CA LYS A 88 -8.27 14.48 -18.42
C LYS A 88 -7.33 14.32 -17.22
N SER A 89 -7.06 15.40 -16.50
CA SER A 89 -6.19 15.37 -15.32
C SER A 89 -6.76 14.46 -14.21
N ALA A 90 -8.07 14.46 -14.00
CA ALA A 90 -8.73 13.58 -13.04
C ALA A 90 -8.61 12.10 -13.44
N LYS A 91 -8.70 11.76 -14.73
CA LYS A 91 -8.50 10.38 -15.22
C LYS A 91 -7.06 9.91 -14.99
N ASP A 92 -6.10 10.78 -15.28
CA ASP A 92 -4.68 10.50 -15.07
C ASP A 92 -4.36 10.34 -13.56
N ALA A 93 -4.95 11.18 -12.71
CA ALA A 93 -4.83 11.09 -11.26
C ALA A 93 -5.46 9.81 -10.70
N TYR A 94 -6.69 9.48 -11.11
CA TYR A 94 -7.38 8.23 -10.73
C TYR A 94 -6.56 6.99 -11.12
N ARG A 95 -6.01 6.97 -12.35
CA ARG A 95 -5.12 5.90 -12.80
C ARG A 95 -3.87 5.81 -11.93
N SER A 96 -3.24 6.94 -11.66
CA SER A 96 -2.00 7.00 -10.87
C SER A 96 -2.23 6.55 -9.43
N TYR A 97 -3.35 6.93 -8.82
CA TYR A 97 -3.77 6.49 -7.49
C TYR A 97 -3.87 4.97 -7.41
N ILE A 98 -4.61 4.34 -8.34
CA ILE A 98 -4.80 2.89 -8.32
C ILE A 98 -3.49 2.15 -8.56
N LEU A 99 -2.63 2.67 -9.45
CA LEU A 99 -1.30 2.10 -9.68
C LEU A 99 -0.40 2.23 -8.43
N ALA A 100 -0.41 3.38 -7.77
CA ALA A 100 0.33 3.60 -6.54
C ALA A 100 -0.18 2.69 -5.41
N TYR A 101 -1.50 2.59 -5.23
CA TYR A 101 -2.13 1.67 -4.30
C TYR A 101 -1.71 0.22 -4.57
N ASN A 102 -1.73 -0.19 -5.84
CA ASN A 102 -1.28 -1.51 -6.26
C ASN A 102 0.25 -1.71 -6.16
N SER A 103 1.06 -0.67 -5.96
CA SER A 103 2.50 -0.80 -5.75
C SER A 103 2.91 -0.97 -4.29
N HIS A 104 2.01 -0.74 -3.34
CA HIS A 104 2.27 -0.90 -1.90
C HIS A 104 2.77 -2.31 -1.57
N SER A 105 3.71 -2.43 -0.64
CA SER A 105 4.31 -3.70 -0.25
C SER A 105 3.40 -4.53 0.67
N MET A 106 2.66 -3.88 1.59
CA MET A 106 1.78 -4.54 2.56
C MET A 106 0.44 -4.97 1.94
N LYS A 107 0.45 -6.04 1.13
CA LYS A 107 -0.73 -6.55 0.39
C LYS A 107 -1.85 -7.13 1.25
N ASP A 108 -1.59 -7.40 2.51
CA ASP A 108 -2.60 -7.77 3.51
C ASP A 108 -3.55 -6.61 3.80
N ILE A 109 -3.04 -5.38 3.77
CA ILE A 109 -3.79 -4.14 3.96
C ILE A 109 -4.15 -3.52 2.61
N PHE A 110 -3.15 -3.22 1.79
CA PHE A 110 -3.26 -2.46 0.55
C PHE A 110 -3.49 -3.38 -0.65
N ASN A 111 -4.68 -3.96 -0.69
CA ASN A 111 -5.11 -4.84 -1.78
C ASN A 111 -6.06 -4.11 -2.73
N VAL A 112 -5.56 -3.76 -3.93
CA VAL A 112 -6.33 -3.06 -4.97
C VAL A 112 -7.61 -3.81 -5.37
N HIS A 113 -7.63 -5.14 -5.26
CA HIS A 113 -8.81 -5.94 -5.60
C HIS A 113 -9.93 -5.87 -4.56
N ARG A 114 -9.63 -5.32 -3.37
CA ARG A 114 -10.61 -5.12 -2.30
C ARG A 114 -11.17 -3.70 -2.27
N LEU A 115 -10.58 -2.77 -3.03
CA LEU A 115 -11.06 -1.39 -3.08
C LEU A 115 -12.44 -1.30 -3.70
N ASP A 116 -13.29 -0.46 -3.11
CA ASP A 116 -14.51 0.02 -3.76
C ASP A 116 -14.14 1.00 -4.89
N MET A 117 -14.05 0.46 -6.11
CA MET A 117 -13.71 1.24 -7.30
C MET A 117 -14.74 2.35 -7.60
N GLN A 118 -15.99 2.20 -7.17
CA GLN A 118 -17.03 3.21 -7.35
C GLN A 118 -16.80 4.39 -6.40
N ALA A 119 -16.52 4.11 -5.12
CA ALA A 119 -16.17 5.15 -4.15
C ALA A 119 -14.88 5.88 -4.52
N VAL A 120 -13.85 5.13 -4.95
CA VAL A 120 -12.60 5.74 -5.46
C VAL A 120 -12.88 6.58 -6.69
N ALA A 121 -13.68 6.12 -7.66
CA ALA A 121 -14.04 6.95 -8.81
C ALA A 121 -14.76 8.26 -8.41
N ALA A 122 -15.66 8.18 -7.43
CA ALA A 122 -16.35 9.35 -6.90
C ALA A 122 -15.42 10.37 -6.24
N SER A 123 -14.34 9.92 -5.56
CA SER A 123 -13.35 10.84 -4.98
C SER A 123 -12.56 11.63 -6.04
N PHE A 124 -12.45 11.08 -7.26
CA PHE A 124 -11.91 11.77 -8.44
C PHE A 124 -13.00 12.44 -9.29
N CYS A 125 -14.19 12.66 -8.72
CA CYS A 125 -15.31 13.37 -9.34
C CYS A 125 -15.90 12.64 -10.57
N PHE A 126 -15.86 11.30 -10.59
CA PHE A 126 -16.51 10.49 -11.61
C PHE A 126 -17.75 9.78 -11.06
N THR A 127 -18.85 9.85 -11.81
CA THR A 127 -20.09 9.11 -11.51
C THR A 127 -19.97 7.61 -11.76
N SER A 128 -19.00 7.18 -12.57
CA SER A 128 -18.73 5.78 -12.89
C SER A 128 -17.22 5.56 -13.08
N PRO A 129 -16.66 4.42 -12.65
CA PRO A 129 -15.24 4.14 -12.75
C PRO A 129 -14.72 4.21 -14.19
N PRO A 130 -13.73 5.08 -14.48
CA PRO A 130 -13.00 5.02 -15.74
C PRO A 130 -12.32 3.66 -15.93
N LYS A 131 -12.28 3.17 -17.17
CA LYS A 131 -11.55 1.93 -17.50
C LYS A 131 -10.05 2.14 -17.30
N ILE A 132 -9.42 1.27 -16.52
CA ILE A 132 -7.97 1.22 -16.35
C ILE A 132 -7.46 -0.16 -16.73
N ASN A 133 -6.44 -0.17 -17.58
CA ASN A 133 -5.64 -1.36 -17.81
C ASN A 133 -4.55 -1.40 -16.73
N LEU A 134 -4.76 -2.22 -15.71
CA LEU A 134 -3.70 -2.55 -14.78
C LEU A 134 -2.83 -3.61 -15.47
N ASN A 135 -1.59 -3.24 -15.81
CA ASN A 135 -0.55 -4.23 -16.08
C ASN A 135 -0.21 -4.87 -14.74
N ILE A 136 -1.08 -5.77 -14.29
CA ILE A 136 -0.87 -6.58 -13.10
C ILE A 136 0.15 -7.61 -13.53
N ASP A 137 1.43 -7.28 -13.41
CA ASP A 137 2.47 -8.30 -13.32
C ASP A 137 2.18 -9.09 -12.05
N SER A 138 1.28 -10.06 -12.19
CA SER A 138 0.83 -10.92 -11.12
C SER A 138 2.05 -11.68 -10.61
N SER A 139 2.73 -11.15 -9.61
CA SER A 139 3.72 -11.90 -8.84
C SER A 139 3.05 -13.13 -8.18
N ALA A 140 1.70 -13.10 -8.08
CA ALA A 140 0.85 -14.25 -7.79
C ALA A 140 1.01 -15.43 -8.77
N SER A 141 1.35 -15.21 -10.04
CA SER A 141 1.60 -16.30 -11.00
C SER A 141 2.95 -16.98 -10.80
N LYS A 142 3.90 -16.34 -10.11
CA LYS A 142 5.18 -16.96 -9.71
C LYS A 142 5.06 -17.85 -8.47
N PHE A 143 3.96 -17.73 -7.71
CA PHE A 143 3.69 -18.57 -6.52
C PHE A 143 2.80 -19.78 -6.80
N ARG A 144 2.23 -19.91 -8.01
CA ARG A 144 1.55 -21.14 -8.43
C ARG A 144 2.62 -22.19 -8.73
N LYS A 145 3.02 -22.93 -7.69
CA LYS A 145 3.86 -24.13 -7.75
C LYS A 145 3.51 -24.93 -9.01
N LYS A 146 4.45 -25.00 -9.96
CA LYS A 146 4.43 -26.08 -10.96
C LYS A 146 4.39 -27.40 -10.18
N PRO A 147 3.44 -28.31 -10.43
CA PRO A 147 3.61 -29.68 -9.97
C PRO A 147 4.90 -30.19 -10.62
N ARG A 148 5.84 -30.68 -9.80
CA ARG A 148 7.04 -31.35 -10.31
C ARG A 148 6.56 -32.53 -11.16
N LYS A 149 6.63 -32.40 -12.48
CA LYS A 149 6.67 -33.55 -13.39
C LYS A 149 7.86 -34.40 -12.94
N VAL A 150 7.57 -35.60 -12.47
CA VAL A 150 8.58 -36.65 -12.30
C VAL A 150 8.90 -37.13 -13.71
N GLU A 151 9.93 -36.55 -14.30
CA GLU A 151 10.53 -37.04 -15.54
C GLU A 151 11.96 -37.46 -15.18
N GLY A 152 12.21 -38.75 -15.25
CA GLY A 152 13.37 -39.40 -14.68
C GLY A 152 14.69 -38.90 -15.25
N SER A 153 15.65 -38.65 -14.36
CA SER A 153 17.06 -38.66 -14.72
C SER A 153 17.86 -39.32 -13.59
N ARG A 154 18.66 -40.30 -14.00
CA ARG A 154 19.34 -41.32 -13.21
C ARG A 154 20.44 -40.70 -12.33
N HIS A 155 20.33 -40.85 -11.01
CA HIS A 155 21.47 -40.75 -10.10
C HIS A 155 21.60 -42.06 -9.31
N GLY A 156 22.77 -42.69 -9.47
CA GLY A 156 23.06 -44.06 -9.10
C GLY A 156 23.11 -44.32 -7.59
N PHE A 157 22.02 -44.88 -7.10
CA PHE A 157 21.96 -45.62 -5.85
C PHE A 157 21.78 -47.10 -6.22
N SER A 158 22.64 -47.97 -5.72
CA SER A 158 22.53 -49.43 -5.83
C SER A 158 22.67 -50.04 -4.45
N GLU A 159 22.18 -51.27 -4.28
CA GLU A 159 22.20 -52.02 -3.02
C GLU A 159 23.63 -52.22 -2.47
N SER A 160 24.64 -52.15 -3.34
CA SER A 160 26.07 -52.19 -3.01
C SER A 160 26.73 -50.82 -2.76
N ASN A 161 26.01 -49.70 -2.93
CA ASN A 161 26.51 -48.35 -2.66
C ASN A 161 25.39 -47.43 -2.13
N PRO A 162 25.08 -47.51 -0.83
CA PRO A 162 23.95 -46.80 -0.24
C PRO A 162 24.11 -45.27 -0.19
N TYR A 163 25.28 -44.70 -0.49
CA TYR A 163 25.55 -43.27 -0.28
C TYR A 163 25.82 -42.44 -1.54
N GLY A 164 25.82 -43.03 -2.74
CA GLY A 164 25.97 -42.28 -4.00
C GLY A 164 27.30 -41.51 -4.13
N ARG A 165 27.54 -40.83 -5.26
CA ARG A 165 28.82 -40.15 -5.53
C ARG A 165 29.01 -38.90 -4.64
N GLN A 166 30.02 -38.91 -3.77
CA GLN A 166 30.58 -37.70 -3.16
C GLN A 166 31.26 -36.85 -4.24
N LYS A 167 30.74 -35.64 -4.49
CA LYS A 167 31.50 -34.57 -5.14
C LYS A 167 32.37 -33.90 -4.08
N GLY A 168 33.68 -34.06 -4.20
CA GLY A 168 34.64 -33.26 -3.46
C GLY A 168 34.71 -31.82 -3.99
N GLY A 169 35.14 -30.91 -3.11
CA GLY A 169 35.67 -29.59 -3.46
C GLY A 169 34.74 -28.41 -3.17
N ASP A 170 35.11 -27.64 -2.15
CA ASP A 170 34.70 -26.28 -1.79
C ASP A 170 33.26 -26.01 -1.32
N ASP A 171 33.07 -26.07 0.00
CA ASP A 171 31.96 -25.41 0.69
C ASP A 171 32.52 -24.32 1.61
N THR A 172 32.82 -23.15 1.04
CA THR A 172 33.12 -21.93 1.79
C THR A 172 31.82 -21.15 2.04
N ARG A 173 31.07 -21.56 3.06
CA ARG A 173 29.95 -20.75 3.59
C ARG A 173 30.05 -20.65 5.10
N GLN A 174 30.73 -19.60 5.55
CA GLN A 174 30.70 -19.16 6.94
C GLN A 174 29.48 -18.26 7.15
N PHE A 175 28.77 -18.45 8.27
CA PHE A 175 27.89 -17.43 8.83
C PHE A 175 28.18 -17.28 10.33
N VAL A 176 28.26 -16.03 10.78
CA VAL A 176 28.35 -15.62 12.19
C VAL A 176 27.01 -14.98 12.57
N ARG A 177 26.51 -15.30 13.77
CA ARG A 177 25.38 -14.60 14.40
C ARG A 177 25.92 -13.60 15.42
N TYR A 178 25.32 -12.42 15.45
CA TYR A 178 25.16 -11.63 16.67
C TYR A 178 23.68 -11.63 17.03
#